data_AF-A0A8C9I1E6-F1
#
_entry.id   AF-A0A8C9I1E6-F1
#
_cell.length_a   1.000
_cell.length_b   1.000
_cell.length_c   1.000
_cell.angle_alpha   90.00
_cell.angle_beta   90.00
_cell.angle_gamma   90.00
#
_symmetry.space_group_name_H-M   'P 1'
#
loop_
_entity.id
_entity.type
_entity.pdbx_description
1 polymer ?
#
loop_
_entity_poly.entity_id
_entity_poly.type
_entity_poly.pdbx_seq_one_letter_code
_entity_poly.pdbx_strand_id
1 'polypeptide(L)'
;MTLFFLFIRSFVYTCFCFAFLIRALFFFFFFFFFFFFFFFFFFFFFFFFFFFFFFFSILGLKHQRYKGTDKVKIEEERNKKIYIINKKNVTEFCKNCGSAAHTEKFCLERTRKNKINFVNNNLDDDFVCITKDLGYDGNRDRWAGYNANNFDYIYEEYKNIVEEKKKRKAEELKKKYAKRAKKQKTDENKTGDGDFEKSVEKSVEKSVEKSVEKNGEKNVEKNGEKNDESNDEYSDDNDDSDGSKTNEETKTINNSNNKNEKNRNIARNLRIREDTAKYLYNLSLNSAFYDPKSRSMREDPFANMPENAIAENNYYKGENYYNLTDEAIESKKLELFAWEAYKRGECVHFNAQPTQLELLYKEFFSKKNNLIKKKQENVLNTYKCDNIAKNKNEEELLQSEIYTEYKPVNKIDKTKKKIKVLSKYEEDIYLYDHTSIFGSYYDKVSKKWGYKCCMGTNKFDKCNKI
;
A
#
# COMPACT_ATOMS: atom_id res chain seq x y z
N MET A 1 25.30 -91.99 59.36
CA MET A 1 25.63 -90.55 59.26
C MET A 1 25.94 -90.11 57.83
N THR A 2 26.72 -90.85 57.04
CA THR A 2 27.10 -90.49 55.66
C THR A 2 25.94 -90.45 54.66
N LEU A 3 25.00 -91.39 54.73
CA LEU A 3 23.80 -91.43 53.87
C LEU A 3 22.85 -90.23 54.09
N PHE A 4 22.77 -89.71 55.32
CA PHE A 4 21.90 -88.59 55.66
C PHE A 4 22.43 -87.27 55.09
N PHE A 5 23.75 -87.05 55.15
CA PHE A 5 24.39 -85.88 54.55
C PHE A 5 24.35 -85.87 53.02
N LEU A 6 24.44 -87.05 52.37
CA LEU A 6 24.27 -87.16 50.91
C LEU A 6 22.84 -86.87 50.48
N PHE A 7 21.84 -87.31 51.25
CA PHE A 7 20.43 -86.99 50.99
C PHE A 7 20.14 -85.50 51.12
N ILE A 8 20.62 -84.85 52.18
CA ILE A 8 20.46 -83.41 52.38
C ILE A 8 21.15 -82.62 51.28
N ARG A 9 22.37 -83.00 50.89
CA ARG A 9 23.11 -82.32 49.83
C ARG A 9 22.43 -82.47 48.47
N SER A 10 21.94 -83.67 48.13
CA SER A 10 21.15 -83.89 46.91
C SER A 10 19.86 -83.07 46.93
N PHE A 11 19.14 -83.06 48.06
CA PHE A 11 17.89 -82.31 48.22
C PHE A 11 18.08 -80.79 48.08
N VAL A 12 19.16 -80.24 48.65
CA VAL A 12 19.51 -78.82 48.53
C VAL A 12 19.88 -78.46 47.08
N TYR A 13 20.67 -79.30 46.39
CA TYR A 13 20.99 -79.07 44.97
C TYR A 13 19.75 -79.17 44.07
N THR A 14 18.85 -80.12 44.32
CA THR A 14 17.58 -80.20 43.58
C THR A 14 16.69 -78.99 43.84
N CYS A 15 16.61 -78.50 45.09
CA CYS A 15 15.88 -77.28 45.41
C CYS A 15 16.50 -76.04 44.76
N PHE A 16 17.83 -75.93 44.72
CA PHE A 16 18.52 -74.80 44.09
C PHE A 16 18.36 -74.81 42.56
N CYS A 17 18.48 -75.97 41.92
CA CYS A 17 18.20 -76.13 40.50
C CYS A 17 16.73 -75.82 40.18
N PHE A 18 15.79 -76.27 41.00
CA PHE A 18 14.36 -75.99 40.81
C PHE A 18 14.05 -74.49 40.99
N ALA A 19 14.66 -73.84 41.99
CA ALA A 19 14.54 -72.39 42.19
C ALA A 19 15.17 -71.58 41.04
N PHE A 20 16.32 -72.01 40.51
CA PHE A 20 16.97 -71.37 39.36
C PHE A 20 16.14 -71.54 38.08
N LEU A 21 15.55 -72.72 37.88
CA LEU A 21 14.69 -73.03 36.74
C LEU A 21 13.38 -72.22 36.81
N ILE A 22 12.78 -72.07 38.00
CA ILE A 22 11.63 -71.17 38.23
C ILE A 22 12.01 -69.72 37.94
N ARG A 23 13.19 -69.27 38.38
CA ARG A 23 13.64 -67.88 38.18
C ARG A 23 13.99 -67.59 36.72
N ALA A 24 14.54 -68.57 36.00
CA ALA A 24 14.77 -68.49 34.55
C ALA A 24 13.45 -68.49 33.76
N LEU A 25 12.48 -69.33 34.14
CA LEU A 25 11.14 -69.33 33.56
C LEU A 25 10.40 -68.02 33.82
N PHE A 26 10.53 -67.45 35.03
CA PHE A 26 9.94 -66.16 35.36
C PHE A 26 10.60 -65.01 34.58
N PHE A 27 11.92 -65.03 34.42
CA PHE A 27 12.64 -64.05 33.61
C PHE A 27 12.27 -64.15 32.13
N PHE A 28 12.15 -65.37 31.59
CA PHE A 28 11.72 -65.60 30.21
C PHE A 28 10.27 -65.16 29.98
N PHE A 29 9.38 -65.44 30.94
CA PHE A 29 7.99 -64.98 30.91
C PHE A 29 7.90 -63.44 30.95
N PHE A 30 8.67 -62.80 31.82
CA PHE A 30 8.71 -61.34 31.93
C PHE A 30 9.29 -60.68 30.67
N PHE A 31 10.35 -61.27 30.09
CA PHE A 31 10.95 -60.79 28.85
C PHE A 31 10.00 -60.92 27.66
N PHE A 32 9.28 -62.05 27.55
CA PHE A 32 8.27 -62.26 26.52
C PHE A 32 7.09 -61.29 26.68
N PHE A 33 6.63 -61.06 27.91
CA PHE A 33 5.56 -60.10 28.21
C PHE A 33 5.95 -58.65 27.86
N PHE A 34 7.19 -58.26 28.17
CA PHE A 34 7.71 -56.94 27.82
C PHE A 34 7.81 -56.74 26.30
N PHE A 35 8.30 -57.75 25.58
CA PHE A 35 8.40 -57.69 24.11
C PHE A 35 7.02 -57.65 23.44
N PHE A 36 6.06 -58.40 23.98
CA PHE A 36 4.66 -58.36 23.52
C PHE A 36 4.03 -56.97 23.72
N PHE A 37 4.24 -56.34 24.88
CA PHE A 37 3.74 -54.99 25.14
C PHE A 37 4.40 -53.94 24.25
N PHE A 38 5.71 -54.06 24.00
CA PHE A 38 6.44 -53.17 23.09
C PHE A 38 5.92 -53.27 21.65
N PHE A 39 5.69 -54.48 21.14
CA PHE A 39 5.13 -54.69 19.80
C PHE A 39 3.69 -54.18 19.69
N PHE A 40 2.87 -54.40 20.72
CA PHE A 40 1.52 -53.88 20.79
C PHE A 40 1.49 -52.35 20.75
N PHE A 41 2.34 -51.67 21.53
CA PHE A 41 2.45 -50.21 21.50
C PHE A 41 2.87 -49.68 20.12
N PHE A 42 3.84 -50.33 19.48
CA PHE A 42 4.27 -49.95 18.12
C PHE A 42 3.14 -50.14 17.11
N PHE A 43 2.41 -51.26 17.16
CA PHE A 43 1.26 -51.50 16.30
C PHE A 43 0.17 -50.42 16.44
N PHE A 44 -0.18 -50.03 17.67
CA PHE A 44 -1.12 -48.94 17.90
C PHE A 44 -0.58 -47.59 17.41
N PHE A 45 0.72 -47.31 17.60
CA PHE A 45 1.34 -46.09 17.09
C PHE A 45 1.23 -45.98 15.56
N PHE A 46 1.53 -47.07 14.82
CA PHE A 46 1.35 -47.08 13.36
C PHE A 46 -0.13 -47.02 12.98
N PHE A 47 -1.02 -47.72 13.67
CA PHE A 47 -2.45 -47.67 13.41
C PHE A 47 -3.00 -46.25 13.57
N PHE A 48 -2.65 -45.55 14.65
CA PHE A 48 -3.03 -44.15 14.85
C PHE A 48 -2.38 -43.23 13.83
N PHE A 49 -1.12 -43.47 13.44
CA PHE A 49 -0.45 -42.71 12.38
C PHE A 49 -1.18 -42.87 11.04
N PHE A 50 -1.47 -44.10 10.59
CA PHE A 50 -2.21 -44.35 9.37
C PHE A 50 -3.63 -43.77 9.43
N PHE A 51 -4.33 -43.91 10.56
CA PHE A 51 -5.66 -43.34 10.74
C PHE A 51 -5.61 -41.80 10.70
N PHE A 52 -4.60 -41.16 11.30
CA PHE A 52 -4.43 -39.72 11.25
C PHE A 52 -4.19 -39.22 9.82
N PHE A 53 -3.32 -39.88 9.04
CA PHE A 53 -3.09 -39.53 7.62
C PHE A 53 -4.32 -39.77 6.73
N PHE A 54 -5.09 -40.83 6.99
CA PHE A 54 -6.31 -41.13 6.23
C PHE A 54 -7.44 -40.13 6.53
N PHE A 55 -7.64 -39.78 7.81
CA PHE A 55 -8.66 -38.81 8.21
C PHE A 55 -8.31 -37.39 7.75
N PHE A 56 -7.05 -36.95 7.88
CA PHE A 56 -6.64 -35.64 7.37
C PHE A 56 -6.75 -35.53 5.85
N SER A 57 -6.67 -36.64 5.11
CA SER A 57 -6.89 -36.63 3.65
C SER A 57 -8.34 -36.41 3.24
N ILE A 58 -9.31 -36.64 4.14
CA ILE A 58 -10.75 -36.55 3.86
C ILE A 58 -11.36 -35.23 4.36
N LEU A 59 -10.81 -34.59 5.41
CA LEU A 59 -11.28 -33.30 5.94
C LEU A 59 -10.86 -32.10 5.06
N GLY A 60 -11.22 -32.14 3.77
CA GLY A 60 -10.98 -31.05 2.83
C GLY A 60 -12.26 -30.64 2.09
N LEU A 61 -12.60 -29.34 2.13
CA LEU A 61 -13.66 -28.74 1.28
C LEU A 61 -13.29 -28.71 -0.22
N LYS A 62 -12.26 -29.43 -0.65
CA LYS A 62 -11.83 -29.51 -2.06
C LYS A 62 -12.97 -30.01 -2.97
N HIS A 63 -13.81 -30.92 -2.49
CA HIS A 63 -14.95 -31.47 -3.23
C HIS A 63 -16.12 -30.48 -3.42
N GLN A 64 -16.21 -29.45 -2.57
CA GLN A 64 -17.18 -28.34 -2.73
C GLN A 64 -16.65 -27.24 -3.66
N ARG A 65 -15.35 -27.25 -3.95
CA ARG A 65 -14.78 -26.30 -4.92
C ARG A 65 -15.27 -26.66 -6.32
N TYR A 66 -15.51 -25.60 -7.08
CA TYR A 66 -15.87 -25.70 -8.47
C TYR A 66 -14.82 -26.51 -9.27
N LYS A 67 -15.27 -27.48 -10.08
CA LYS A 67 -14.41 -28.30 -10.95
C LYS A 67 -14.27 -27.57 -12.30
N GLY A 68 -13.08 -27.07 -12.60
CA GLY A 68 -12.81 -26.09 -13.66
C GLY A 68 -12.98 -26.55 -15.12
N THR A 69 -13.74 -27.60 -15.42
CA THR A 69 -13.94 -28.08 -16.81
C THR A 69 -14.78 -27.14 -17.67
N ASP A 70 -15.52 -26.19 -17.08
CA ASP A 70 -16.53 -25.41 -17.83
C ASP A 70 -16.18 -23.93 -18.03
N LYS A 71 -14.94 -23.51 -17.72
CA LYS A 71 -14.49 -22.14 -18.07
C LYS A 71 -13.73 -22.14 -19.38
N VAL A 72 -14.48 -21.96 -20.46
CA VAL A 72 -13.92 -21.52 -21.75
C VAL A 72 -13.49 -20.06 -21.59
N LYS A 73 -12.22 -19.73 -21.82
CA LYS A 73 -11.77 -18.32 -21.82
C LYS A 73 -12.47 -17.59 -22.96
N ILE A 74 -13.20 -16.53 -22.62
CA ILE A 74 -14.07 -15.79 -23.54
C ILE A 74 -13.27 -15.11 -24.67
N GLU A 75 -12.02 -14.73 -24.42
CA GLU A 75 -11.28 -13.82 -25.31
C GLU A 75 -10.47 -14.52 -26.41
N GLU A 76 -9.90 -15.70 -26.15
CA GLU A 76 -8.93 -16.34 -27.07
C GLU A 76 -9.56 -17.31 -28.09
N GLU A 77 -10.84 -17.66 -27.92
CA GLU A 77 -11.45 -18.78 -28.66
C GLU A 77 -12.62 -18.39 -29.56
N ARG A 78 -12.95 -17.10 -29.63
CA ARG A 78 -14.00 -16.58 -30.52
C ARG A 78 -13.54 -16.63 -31.98
N ASN A 79 -14.30 -17.30 -32.83
CA ASN A 79 -14.10 -17.35 -34.29
C ASN A 79 -12.69 -17.80 -34.72
N LYS A 80 -12.11 -18.80 -34.05
CA LYS A 80 -10.85 -19.39 -34.49
C LYS A 80 -11.05 -20.02 -35.87
N LYS A 81 -10.50 -19.36 -36.89
CA LYS A 81 -10.44 -19.87 -38.25
C LYS A 81 -9.36 -20.95 -38.29
N ILE A 82 -9.77 -22.19 -38.53
CA ILE A 82 -8.83 -23.28 -38.81
C ILE A 82 -8.72 -23.41 -40.32
N TYR A 83 -7.57 -23.02 -40.85
CA TYR A 83 -7.26 -23.18 -42.27
C TYR A 83 -6.99 -24.64 -42.57
N ILE A 84 -7.70 -25.18 -43.57
CA ILE A 84 -7.56 -26.57 -44.01
C ILE A 84 -6.54 -26.61 -45.15
N ILE A 85 -5.41 -27.26 -44.91
CA ILE A 85 -4.39 -27.48 -45.95
C ILE A 85 -4.64 -28.84 -46.60
N ASN A 86 -4.92 -28.84 -47.90
CA ASN A 86 -5.24 -30.05 -48.68
C ASN A 86 -3.99 -30.88 -48.99
N LYS A 87 -3.61 -31.81 -48.09
CA LYS A 87 -2.49 -32.74 -48.30
C LYS A 87 -2.91 -33.98 -49.11
N LYS A 88 -3.21 -33.77 -50.40
CA LYS A 88 -3.46 -34.73 -51.51
C LYS A 88 -4.58 -35.79 -51.33
N ASN A 89 -5.33 -35.99 -52.43
CA ASN A 89 -6.40 -36.98 -52.64
C ASN A 89 -7.59 -36.91 -51.68
N VAL A 90 -8.15 -35.72 -51.49
CA VAL A 90 -9.46 -35.55 -50.84
C VAL A 90 -10.56 -35.92 -51.83
N THR A 91 -11.34 -36.96 -51.54
CA THR A 91 -12.45 -37.43 -52.40
C THR A 91 -13.74 -36.63 -52.21
N GLU A 92 -13.89 -35.98 -51.06
CA GLU A 92 -15.05 -35.19 -50.69
C GLU A 92 -14.69 -33.69 -50.70
N PHE A 93 -15.01 -33.03 -51.80
CA PHE A 93 -14.81 -31.60 -51.97
C PHE A 93 -15.99 -30.98 -52.72
N CYS A 94 -16.13 -29.66 -52.60
CA CYS A 94 -17.15 -28.92 -53.30
C CYS A 94 -16.86 -28.91 -54.80
N LYS A 95 -17.70 -29.59 -55.59
CA LYS A 95 -17.58 -29.60 -57.07
C LYS A 95 -17.86 -28.25 -57.72
N ASN A 96 -18.37 -27.27 -56.97
CA ASN A 96 -18.62 -25.92 -57.48
C ASN A 96 -17.38 -25.02 -57.41
N CYS A 97 -16.77 -24.88 -56.23
CA CYS A 97 -15.62 -24.00 -55.99
C CYS A 97 -14.28 -24.72 -55.83
N GLY A 98 -14.28 -26.03 -55.58
CA GLY A 98 -13.07 -26.84 -55.39
C GLY A 98 -12.54 -26.87 -53.95
N SER A 99 -13.24 -26.25 -53.00
CA SER A 99 -12.90 -26.22 -51.56
C SER A 99 -13.17 -27.56 -50.87
N ALA A 100 -12.32 -27.92 -49.91
CA ALA A 100 -12.52 -29.10 -49.05
C ALA A 100 -13.28 -28.78 -47.75
N ALA A 101 -13.55 -27.50 -47.46
CA ALA A 101 -14.15 -27.07 -46.19
C ALA A 101 -15.67 -27.33 -46.13
N HIS A 102 -16.35 -27.46 -47.28
CA HIS A 102 -17.80 -27.59 -47.36
C HIS A 102 -18.24 -28.44 -48.56
N THR A 103 -19.51 -28.88 -48.55
CA THR A 103 -20.11 -29.64 -49.66
C THR A 103 -20.77 -28.73 -50.68
N GLU A 104 -21.05 -29.26 -51.89
CA GLU A 104 -21.64 -28.49 -52.99
C GLU A 104 -22.93 -27.74 -52.64
N LYS A 105 -23.76 -28.32 -51.75
CA LYS A 105 -25.03 -27.71 -51.33
C LYS A 105 -24.85 -26.46 -50.46
N PHE A 106 -23.75 -26.38 -49.73
CA PHE A 106 -23.44 -25.26 -48.83
C PHE A 106 -22.40 -24.32 -49.44
N CYS A 107 -22.21 -24.38 -50.76
CA CYS A 107 -21.28 -23.49 -51.44
C CYS A 107 -21.80 -22.06 -51.46
N LEU A 108 -20.98 -21.14 -50.91
CA LEU A 108 -21.28 -19.71 -50.91
C LEU A 108 -21.00 -19.05 -52.26
N GLU A 109 -20.22 -19.71 -53.13
CA GLU A 109 -20.04 -19.25 -54.50
C GLU A 109 -21.27 -19.55 -55.35
N ARG A 110 -21.55 -18.66 -56.31
CA ARG A 110 -22.59 -18.89 -57.32
C ARG A 110 -22.38 -20.23 -58.02
N THR A 111 -23.46 -20.97 -58.24
CA THR A 111 -23.41 -22.27 -58.91
C THR A 111 -22.91 -22.13 -60.35
N ARG A 112 -21.81 -22.83 -60.66
CA ARG A 112 -21.20 -22.87 -62.00
C ARG A 112 -21.94 -23.89 -62.85
N LYS A 113 -22.13 -23.56 -64.13
CA LYS A 113 -22.68 -24.52 -65.12
C LYS A 113 -21.74 -25.70 -65.32
N ASN A 114 -20.43 -25.42 -65.38
CA ASN A 114 -19.38 -26.42 -65.49
C ASN A 114 -18.74 -26.62 -64.12
N LYS A 115 -18.89 -27.84 -63.58
CA LYS A 115 -18.35 -28.21 -62.27
C LYS A 115 -16.88 -28.58 -62.35
N ILE A 116 -16.16 -28.35 -61.26
CA ILE A 116 -14.75 -28.69 -61.09
C ILE A 116 -14.65 -30.15 -60.67
N ASN A 117 -13.75 -30.89 -61.32
CA ASN A 117 -13.53 -32.32 -61.05
C ASN A 117 -12.27 -32.58 -60.20
N PHE A 118 -11.54 -31.54 -59.80
CA PHE A 118 -10.33 -31.62 -58.99
C PHE A 118 -10.38 -30.65 -57.81
N VAL A 119 -9.72 -31.00 -56.72
CA VAL A 119 -9.55 -30.14 -55.54
C VAL A 119 -8.59 -29.02 -55.90
N ASN A 120 -8.93 -27.78 -55.53
CA ASN A 120 -8.03 -26.66 -55.74
C ASN A 120 -6.95 -26.65 -54.64
N ASN A 121 -5.68 -26.71 -55.03
CA ASN A 121 -4.56 -26.82 -54.08
C ASN A 121 -4.11 -25.46 -53.51
N ASN A 122 -4.47 -24.35 -54.15
CA ASN A 122 -4.05 -23.00 -53.80
C ASN A 122 -5.25 -22.16 -53.32
N LEU A 123 -5.82 -22.53 -52.18
CA LEU A 123 -6.86 -21.74 -51.51
C LEU A 123 -6.40 -21.49 -50.07
N ASP A 124 -5.65 -20.41 -49.87
CA ASP A 124 -5.27 -19.95 -48.52
C ASP A 124 -6.49 -19.47 -47.70
N ASP A 125 -7.66 -19.38 -48.33
CA ASP A 125 -8.91 -18.90 -47.77
C ASP A 125 -9.88 -20.00 -47.29
N ASP A 126 -9.51 -21.28 -47.44
CA ASP A 126 -10.34 -22.40 -46.96
C ASP A 126 -10.22 -22.54 -45.44
N PHE A 127 -11.15 -21.95 -44.69
CA PHE A 127 -11.22 -22.09 -43.24
C PHE A 127 -12.57 -22.64 -42.75
N VAL A 128 -12.52 -23.41 -41.67
CA VAL A 128 -13.69 -23.78 -40.88
C VAL A 128 -13.68 -22.97 -39.58
N CYS A 129 -14.80 -22.31 -39.30
CA CYS A 129 -15.02 -21.62 -38.04
C CYS A 129 -15.47 -22.65 -36.99
N ILE A 130 -14.68 -22.83 -35.93
CA ILE A 130 -15.14 -23.60 -34.77
C ILE A 130 -15.87 -22.64 -33.82
N THR A 131 -17.18 -22.83 -33.67
CA THR A 131 -17.97 -22.18 -32.63
C THR A 131 -17.91 -23.02 -31.35
N LYS A 132 -17.30 -22.50 -30.29
CA LYS A 132 -17.38 -23.07 -28.96
C LYS A 132 -18.56 -22.45 -28.20
N ASP A 133 -19.18 -23.22 -27.31
CA ASP A 133 -20.22 -22.71 -26.42
C ASP A 133 -19.59 -21.82 -25.33
N LEU A 134 -19.75 -20.49 -25.48
CA LEU A 134 -19.17 -19.47 -24.60
C LEU A 134 -20.14 -19.01 -23.49
N GLY A 135 -21.23 -19.77 -23.28
CA GLY A 135 -22.32 -19.41 -22.38
C GLY A 135 -23.34 -18.44 -23.02
N TYR A 136 -24.31 -17.99 -22.23
CA TYR A 136 -25.41 -17.14 -22.72
C TYR A 136 -24.92 -15.78 -23.22
N ASP A 137 -24.15 -15.06 -22.39
CA ASP A 137 -23.63 -13.73 -22.74
C ASP A 137 -22.62 -13.82 -23.88
N GLY A 138 -21.75 -14.83 -23.88
CA GLY A 138 -20.74 -15.01 -24.93
C GLY A 138 -21.35 -15.29 -26.30
N ASN A 139 -22.41 -16.08 -26.38
CA ASN A 139 -23.10 -16.39 -27.65
C ASN A 139 -23.96 -15.23 -28.16
N ARG A 140 -24.38 -14.31 -27.27
CA ARG A 140 -25.22 -13.14 -27.60
C ARG A 140 -24.47 -11.82 -27.60
N ASP A 141 -23.16 -11.87 -27.45
CA ASP A 141 -22.32 -10.67 -27.44
C ASP A 141 -22.39 -10.00 -28.81
N ARG A 142 -22.97 -8.80 -28.84
CA ARG A 142 -23.08 -7.97 -30.05
C ARG A 142 -21.71 -7.62 -30.63
N TRP A 143 -20.69 -7.55 -29.78
CA TRP A 143 -19.33 -7.17 -30.15
C TRP A 143 -18.44 -8.38 -30.45
N ALA A 144 -19.03 -9.56 -30.67
CA ALA A 144 -18.31 -10.75 -31.11
C ALA A 144 -17.56 -10.48 -32.42
N GLY A 145 -16.23 -10.60 -32.40
CA GLY A 145 -15.37 -10.32 -33.56
C GLY A 145 -15.02 -8.85 -33.77
N TYR A 146 -15.25 -7.99 -32.77
CA TYR A 146 -14.82 -6.58 -32.83
C TYR A 146 -13.29 -6.46 -32.84
N ASN A 147 -12.75 -5.80 -33.86
CA ASN A 147 -11.33 -5.44 -33.92
C ASN A 147 -11.09 -4.13 -33.17
N ALA A 148 -10.18 -4.12 -32.20
CA ALA A 148 -9.88 -2.92 -31.42
C ALA A 148 -9.44 -1.72 -32.29
N ASN A 149 -8.72 -1.98 -33.39
CA ASN A 149 -8.28 -0.94 -34.34
C ASN A 149 -9.45 -0.21 -35.03
N ASN A 150 -10.66 -0.78 -35.06
CA ASN A 150 -11.82 -0.07 -35.61
C ASN A 150 -12.21 1.15 -34.76
N PHE A 151 -11.78 1.21 -33.49
CA PHE A 151 -12.01 2.36 -32.62
C PHE A 151 -11.25 3.61 -33.08
N ASP A 152 -10.15 3.45 -33.83
CA ASP A 152 -9.35 4.56 -34.33
C ASP A 152 -10.15 5.48 -35.26
N TYR A 153 -11.08 4.92 -36.04
CA TYR A 153 -11.98 5.71 -36.89
C TYR A 153 -12.85 6.65 -36.06
N ILE A 154 -13.40 6.16 -34.95
CA ILE A 154 -14.23 6.95 -34.03
C ILE A 154 -13.37 8.07 -33.41
N TYR A 155 -12.14 7.75 -33.01
CA TYR A 155 -11.22 8.74 -32.46
C TYR A 155 -10.94 9.89 -33.44
N GLU A 156 -10.64 9.59 -34.71
CA GLU A 156 -10.42 10.61 -35.74
C GLU A 156 -11.68 11.44 -36.03
N GLU A 157 -12.87 10.84 -35.99
CA GLU A 157 -14.14 11.58 -36.09
C GLU A 157 -14.30 12.59 -34.95
N TYR A 158 -14.07 12.18 -33.69
CA TYR A 158 -14.14 13.07 -32.54
C TYR A 158 -13.09 14.18 -32.58
N LYS A 159 -11.88 13.87 -33.07
CA LYS A 159 -10.81 14.85 -33.27
C LYS A 159 -11.23 15.93 -34.25
N ASN A 160 -11.83 15.57 -35.38
CA ASN A 160 -12.37 16.53 -36.36
C ASN A 160 -13.47 17.40 -35.75
N ILE A 161 -14.38 16.82 -34.96
CA ILE A 161 -15.43 17.57 -34.25
C ILE A 161 -14.84 18.57 -33.26
N VAL A 162 -13.80 18.20 -32.51
CA VAL A 162 -13.12 19.08 -31.56
C VAL A 162 -12.40 20.23 -32.27
N GLU A 163 -11.74 19.96 -33.40
CA GLU A 163 -11.09 20.98 -34.23
C GLU A 163 -12.11 22.00 -34.75
N GLU A 164 -13.26 21.53 -35.25
CA GLU A 164 -14.30 22.41 -35.76
C GLU A 164 -14.94 23.26 -34.66
N LYS A 165 -15.15 22.69 -33.46
CA LYS A 165 -15.57 23.45 -32.27
C LYS A 165 -14.57 24.55 -31.90
N LYS A 166 -13.26 24.27 -31.99
CA LYS A 166 -12.21 25.27 -31.74
C LYS A 166 -12.27 26.41 -32.77
N LYS A 167 -12.44 26.09 -34.05
CA LYS A 167 -12.58 27.10 -35.12
C LYS A 167 -13.80 27.99 -34.90
N ARG A 168 -14.97 27.41 -34.64
CA ARG A 168 -16.20 28.17 -34.34
C ARG A 168 -16.04 29.10 -33.14
N LYS A 169 -15.44 28.61 -32.06
CA LYS A 169 -15.16 29.42 -30.86
C LYS A 169 -14.19 30.58 -31.16
N ALA A 170 -13.17 30.34 -31.98
CA ALA A 170 -12.24 31.37 -32.41
C ALA A 170 -12.92 32.45 -33.27
N GLU A 171 -13.80 32.06 -34.20
CA GLU A 171 -14.59 33.00 -35.00
C GLU A 171 -15.55 33.84 -34.15
N GLU A 172 -16.21 33.22 -33.17
CA GLU A 172 -17.07 33.94 -32.22
C GLU A 172 -16.29 34.96 -31.41
N LEU A 173 -15.11 34.59 -30.90
CA LEU A 173 -14.20 35.52 -30.21
C LEU A 173 -13.76 36.67 -31.14
N LYS A 174 -13.35 36.37 -32.37
CA LYS A 174 -13.01 37.40 -33.38
C LYS A 174 -14.17 38.37 -33.61
N LYS A 175 -15.40 37.86 -33.76
CA LYS A 175 -16.61 38.68 -33.91
C LYS A 175 -16.88 39.52 -32.66
N LYS A 176 -16.67 38.98 -31.44
CA LYS A 176 -16.80 39.73 -30.18
C LYS A 176 -15.78 40.87 -30.09
N TYR A 177 -14.50 40.60 -30.36
CA TYR A 177 -13.46 41.63 -30.37
C TYR A 177 -13.70 42.69 -31.45
N ALA A 178 -14.11 42.29 -32.66
CA ALA A 178 -14.46 43.23 -33.73
C ALA A 178 -15.66 44.12 -33.35
N LYS A 179 -16.69 43.58 -32.68
CA LYS A 179 -17.80 44.38 -32.13
C LYS A 179 -17.34 45.35 -31.04
N ARG A 180 -16.46 44.91 -30.12
CA ARG A 180 -15.87 45.78 -29.08
C ARG A 180 -15.05 46.92 -29.67
N ALA A 181 -14.21 46.63 -30.66
CA ALA A 181 -13.42 47.63 -31.37
C ALA A 181 -14.32 48.64 -32.11
N LYS A 182 -15.43 48.19 -32.73
CA LYS A 182 -16.41 49.09 -33.35
C LYS A 182 -17.12 49.98 -32.33
N LYS A 183 -17.45 49.46 -31.13
CA LYS A 183 -18.06 50.22 -30.03
C LYS A 183 -17.11 51.31 -29.50
N GLN A 184 -15.84 50.96 -29.29
CA GLN A 184 -14.80 51.93 -28.89
C GLN A 184 -14.60 53.04 -29.94
N LYS A 185 -14.57 52.69 -31.24
CA LYS A 185 -14.52 53.69 -32.33
C LYS A 185 -15.75 54.62 -32.36
N THR A 186 -16.95 54.14 -32.01
CA THR A 186 -18.14 55.01 -31.91
C THR A 186 -18.13 55.93 -30.69
N ASP A 187 -17.44 55.55 -29.61
CA ASP A 187 -17.26 56.38 -28.42
C ASP A 187 -16.12 57.42 -28.61
N GLU A 188 -15.07 57.08 -29.38
CA GLU A 188 -13.94 57.97 -29.72
C GLU A 188 -14.26 59.01 -30.80
N ASN A 189 -15.25 58.79 -31.67
CA ASN A 189 -15.73 59.78 -32.67
C ASN A 189 -16.45 61.01 -32.05
N LYS A 190 -16.36 61.23 -30.73
CA LYS A 190 -16.63 62.53 -30.08
C LYS A 190 -15.40 63.42 -29.90
N THR A 191 -14.19 62.94 -30.25
CA THR A 191 -12.96 63.75 -30.33
C THR A 191 -12.14 63.25 -31.52
N GLY A 192 -12.15 64.00 -32.62
CA GLY A 192 -11.48 63.63 -33.88
C GLY A 192 -9.96 63.54 -33.77
N ASP A 193 -9.35 62.55 -34.41
CA ASP A 193 -8.73 62.66 -35.75
C ASP A 193 -8.16 61.29 -36.20
N GLY A 194 -7.88 61.17 -37.50
CA GLY A 194 -7.72 59.92 -38.25
C GLY A 194 -6.41 59.14 -38.06
N ASP A 195 -6.43 57.92 -38.62
CA ASP A 195 -5.30 57.01 -38.92
C ASP A 195 -4.85 55.97 -37.86
N PHE A 196 -5.73 55.00 -37.55
CA PHE A 196 -5.37 53.78 -36.79
C PHE A 196 -6.08 52.51 -37.28
N GLU A 197 -6.26 52.32 -38.59
CA GLU A 197 -7.00 51.16 -39.12
C GLU A 197 -6.16 49.90 -39.35
N LYS A 198 -4.83 50.02 -39.52
CA LYS A 198 -3.94 48.88 -39.87
C LYS A 198 -3.25 48.22 -38.66
N SER A 199 -3.30 48.86 -37.49
CA SER A 199 -2.69 48.40 -36.23
C SER A 199 -3.64 47.58 -35.36
N VAL A 200 -4.96 47.75 -35.51
CA VAL A 200 -6.00 47.05 -34.74
C VAL A 200 -6.23 45.63 -35.25
N GLU A 201 -6.27 45.39 -36.56
CA GLU A 201 -6.46 44.04 -37.10
C GLU A 201 -5.31 43.11 -36.70
N LYS A 202 -4.07 43.61 -36.74
CA LYS A 202 -2.87 42.86 -36.35
C LYS A 202 -2.76 42.64 -34.84
N SER A 203 -3.34 43.51 -34.00
CA SER A 203 -3.38 43.34 -32.55
C SER A 203 -4.54 42.43 -32.10
N VAL A 204 -5.65 42.41 -32.83
CA VAL A 204 -6.78 41.47 -32.62
C VAL A 204 -6.40 40.04 -33.02
N GLU A 205 -5.73 39.83 -34.15
CA GLU A 205 -5.25 38.49 -34.55
C GLU A 205 -4.24 37.93 -33.54
N LYS A 206 -3.29 38.75 -33.10
CA LYS A 206 -2.26 38.35 -32.11
C LYS A 206 -2.82 38.13 -30.70
N SER A 207 -3.91 38.82 -30.33
CA SER A 207 -4.60 38.60 -29.04
C SER A 207 -5.55 37.40 -29.07
N VAL A 208 -6.17 37.12 -30.23
CA VAL A 208 -6.98 35.91 -30.44
C VAL A 208 -6.11 34.65 -30.41
N GLU A 209 -4.98 34.61 -31.12
CA GLU A 209 -4.04 33.47 -31.08
C GLU A 209 -3.55 33.18 -29.66
N LYS A 210 -3.16 34.22 -28.91
CA LYS A 210 -2.69 34.12 -27.52
C LYS A 210 -3.79 33.71 -26.53
N SER A 211 -5.07 33.95 -26.86
CA SER A 211 -6.24 33.56 -26.05
C SER A 211 -6.75 32.14 -26.36
N VAL A 212 -6.53 31.65 -27.59
CA VAL A 212 -6.88 30.29 -28.03
C VAL A 212 -5.86 29.28 -27.46
N GLU A 213 -4.58 29.62 -27.41
CA GLU A 213 -3.53 28.78 -26.82
C GLU A 213 -3.70 28.61 -25.29
N LYS A 214 -3.94 29.70 -24.54
CA LYS A 214 -4.14 29.66 -23.08
C LYS A 214 -5.38 28.88 -22.62
N ASN A 215 -6.40 28.77 -23.47
CA ASN A 215 -7.63 28.03 -23.18
C ASN A 215 -7.59 26.58 -23.68
N GLY A 216 -6.60 26.23 -24.53
CA GLY A 216 -6.36 24.87 -25.02
C GLY A 216 -5.71 23.97 -23.97
N GLU A 217 -4.81 24.50 -23.14
CA GLU A 217 -4.07 23.72 -22.13
C GLU A 217 -4.89 23.43 -20.86
N LYS A 218 -5.82 24.31 -20.46
CA LYS A 218 -6.62 24.11 -19.23
C LYS A 218 -7.75 23.08 -19.35
N ASN A 219 -8.11 22.64 -20.56
CA ASN A 219 -9.26 21.76 -20.79
C ASN A 219 -8.90 20.28 -21.05
N VAL A 220 -7.61 19.92 -21.02
CA VAL A 220 -7.18 18.52 -21.29
C VAL A 220 -7.08 17.67 -20.01
N GLU A 221 -7.02 18.27 -18.81
CA GLU A 221 -6.83 17.51 -17.56
C GLU A 221 -8.11 17.19 -16.75
N LYS A 222 -9.30 17.57 -17.20
CA LYS A 222 -10.55 17.17 -16.54
C LYS A 222 -11.60 16.75 -17.55
N ASN A 223 -11.58 15.47 -17.94
CA ASN A 223 -12.76 14.78 -18.45
C ASN A 223 -12.66 13.29 -18.13
N GLY A 224 -12.90 12.96 -16.86
CA GLY A 224 -13.38 11.65 -16.45
C GLY A 224 -14.87 11.76 -16.18
N GLU A 225 -15.66 11.11 -17.05
CA GLU A 225 -17.06 10.74 -16.91
C GLU A 225 -18.08 11.83 -16.50
N LYS A 226 -18.92 12.22 -17.47
CA LYS A 226 -20.39 12.01 -17.43
C LYS A 226 -21.06 12.55 -18.69
N ASN A 227 -21.98 11.75 -19.21
CA ASN A 227 -23.01 12.17 -20.15
C ASN A 227 -23.81 13.32 -19.51
N ASP A 228 -24.14 14.37 -20.28
CA ASP A 228 -25.40 15.10 -20.19
C ASP A 228 -25.56 16.02 -21.41
N GLU A 229 -26.79 16.08 -21.90
CA GLU A 229 -27.24 16.79 -23.09
C GLU A 229 -27.02 18.31 -22.95
N SER A 230 -26.39 18.91 -23.97
CA SER A 230 -26.09 20.33 -24.03
C SER A 230 -27.32 21.16 -24.41
N ASN A 231 -27.91 21.85 -23.44
CA ASN A 231 -28.59 23.13 -23.65
C ASN A 231 -27.69 24.23 -23.08
N ASP A 232 -26.77 24.73 -23.91
CA ASP A 232 -25.88 25.84 -23.57
C ASP A 232 -26.56 27.16 -23.94
N GLU A 233 -27.43 27.65 -23.06
CA GLU A 233 -27.98 29.00 -23.11
C GLU A 233 -27.01 29.93 -22.35
N TYR A 234 -26.12 30.58 -23.10
CA TYR A 234 -25.14 31.53 -22.56
C TYR A 234 -25.86 32.77 -22.01
N SER A 235 -25.84 32.95 -20.69
CA SER A 235 -26.12 34.24 -20.04
C SER A 235 -24.83 35.07 -20.00
N ASP A 236 -24.97 36.32 -20.45
CA ASP A 236 -23.94 37.32 -20.68
C ASP A 236 -23.71 38.14 -19.39
N ASP A 237 -22.68 37.80 -18.61
CA ASP A 237 -22.22 38.66 -17.51
C ASP A 237 -21.24 39.70 -18.07
N ASN A 238 -21.77 40.90 -18.31
CA ASN A 238 -20.97 42.11 -18.42
C ASN A 238 -20.68 42.59 -16.99
N ASP A 239 -19.40 42.66 -16.61
CA ASP A 239 -18.94 43.65 -15.64
C ASP A 239 -17.42 43.85 -15.81
N ASP A 240 -17.07 44.91 -16.54
CA ASP A 240 -15.79 45.60 -16.39
C ASP A 240 -16.04 46.75 -15.39
N SER A 241 -15.58 46.63 -14.15
CA SER A 241 -15.28 47.79 -13.32
C SER A 241 -14.18 47.45 -12.31
N ASP A 242 -13.07 48.16 -12.46
CA ASP A 242 -11.89 48.17 -11.62
C ASP A 242 -12.21 48.68 -10.20
N GLY A 243 -11.65 48.05 -9.16
CA GLY A 243 -11.84 48.51 -7.79
C GLY A 243 -11.59 47.46 -6.70
N SER A 244 -10.34 47.35 -6.26
CA SER A 244 -10.00 46.79 -4.95
C SER A 244 -10.80 47.46 -3.83
N LYS A 245 -11.55 46.70 -3.01
CA LYS A 245 -11.90 47.04 -1.62
C LYS A 245 -12.57 45.85 -0.89
N THR A 246 -11.87 45.37 0.13
CA THR A 246 -12.35 44.94 1.45
C THR A 246 -13.57 44.02 1.56
N ASN A 247 -13.29 42.79 2.05
CA ASN A 247 -14.23 41.88 2.70
C ASN A 247 -15.12 42.60 3.73
N GLU A 248 -16.43 42.71 3.46
CA GLU A 248 -17.49 42.85 4.47
C GLU A 248 -18.87 42.72 3.79
N GLU A 249 -19.32 41.50 3.55
CA GLU A 249 -20.73 41.26 3.19
C GLU A 249 -21.57 41.09 4.47
N THR A 250 -22.04 42.22 4.98
CA THR A 250 -23.17 42.28 5.91
C THR A 250 -24.43 41.76 5.24
N LYS A 251 -25.07 40.78 5.88
CA LYS A 251 -26.38 40.23 5.54
C LYS A 251 -27.43 41.34 5.40
N THR A 252 -27.83 41.65 4.18
CA THR A 252 -29.12 42.32 3.92
C THR A 252 -30.06 41.35 3.22
N ILE A 253 -31.04 40.90 3.99
CA ILE A 253 -32.22 40.15 3.55
C ILE A 253 -33.08 41.11 2.73
N ASN A 254 -33.11 40.95 1.41
CA ASN A 254 -34.15 41.54 0.57
C ASN A 254 -34.94 40.42 -0.11
N ASN A 255 -36.10 40.15 0.49
CA ASN A 255 -37.20 39.39 -0.09
C ASN A 255 -37.76 40.18 -1.29
N SER A 256 -37.51 39.72 -2.51
CA SER A 256 -38.34 40.06 -3.66
C SER A 256 -38.71 38.79 -4.40
N ASN A 257 -40.00 38.47 -4.31
CA ASN A 257 -40.66 37.34 -4.93
C ASN A 257 -40.52 37.39 -6.46
N ASN A 258 -39.62 36.57 -7.00
CA ASN A 258 -39.74 35.98 -8.33
C ASN A 258 -39.56 34.46 -8.18
N LYS A 259 -40.56 33.84 -7.54
CA LYS A 259 -40.72 32.40 -7.49
C LYS A 259 -41.29 31.95 -8.83
N ASN A 260 -40.51 31.24 -9.65
CA ASN A 260 -40.91 29.95 -10.26
C ASN A 260 -40.14 29.44 -11.51
N GLU A 261 -38.99 29.99 -11.90
CA GLU A 261 -38.15 29.34 -12.95
C GLU A 261 -36.68 29.10 -12.58
N LYS A 262 -36.07 29.93 -11.72
CA LYS A 262 -34.65 29.77 -11.31
C LYS A 262 -34.39 28.70 -10.23
N ASN A 263 -35.44 28.17 -9.60
CA ASN A 263 -35.33 27.16 -8.53
C ASN A 263 -35.67 25.73 -8.98
N ARG A 264 -35.83 25.49 -10.30
CA ARG A 264 -36.42 24.23 -10.77
C ARG A 264 -35.43 23.07 -10.88
N ASN A 265 -34.13 23.30 -11.03
CA ASN A 265 -33.16 22.21 -11.22
C ASN A 265 -31.83 22.52 -10.53
N ILE A 266 -31.70 22.25 -9.24
CA ILE A 266 -30.38 21.85 -8.75
C ILE A 266 -30.57 20.74 -7.73
N ALA A 267 -30.81 19.53 -8.21
CA ALA A 267 -30.47 18.33 -7.45
C ALA A 267 -28.95 18.30 -7.29
N ARG A 268 -28.41 19.17 -6.42
CA ARG A 268 -26.98 19.14 -6.06
C ARG A 268 -26.75 17.79 -5.41
N ASN A 269 -25.75 17.06 -5.90
CA ASN A 269 -25.27 15.89 -5.17
C ASN A 269 -24.93 16.32 -3.74
N LEU A 270 -25.57 15.70 -2.75
CA LEU A 270 -25.36 16.02 -1.33
C LEU A 270 -23.94 15.68 -0.86
N ARG A 271 -23.24 14.83 -1.62
CA ARG A 271 -21.84 14.51 -1.37
C ARG A 271 -20.96 15.70 -1.74
N ILE A 272 -20.31 16.25 -0.71
CA ILE A 272 -19.21 17.23 -0.84
C ILE A 272 -18.09 16.57 -1.67
N ARG A 273 -17.63 17.25 -2.72
CA ARG A 273 -16.68 16.67 -3.68
C ARG A 273 -15.24 16.81 -3.22
N GLU A 274 -14.98 17.82 -2.41
CA GLU A 274 -13.71 18.17 -1.78
C GLU A 274 -13.29 17.11 -0.75
N ASP A 275 -14.27 16.50 -0.08
CA ASP A 275 -14.04 15.45 0.92
C ASP A 275 -13.84 14.08 0.26
N THR A 276 -12.61 13.59 0.33
CA THR A 276 -12.26 12.24 -0.11
C THR A 276 -12.82 11.19 0.85
N ALA A 277 -13.43 10.12 0.31
CA ALA A 277 -13.90 9.01 1.12
C ALA A 277 -12.72 8.24 1.74
N LYS A 278 -12.87 7.73 2.97
CA LYS A 278 -11.78 7.09 3.73
C LYS A 278 -11.06 5.98 2.95
N TYR A 279 -11.79 5.09 2.29
CA TYR A 279 -11.22 3.97 1.51
C TYR A 279 -10.52 4.41 0.21
N LEU A 280 -10.59 5.69 -0.18
CA LEU A 280 -9.89 6.23 -1.35
C LEU A 280 -8.56 6.89 -0.99
N TYR A 281 -8.23 7.03 0.31
CA TYR A 281 -6.92 7.56 0.71
C TYR A 281 -5.78 6.65 0.23
N ASN A 282 -5.94 5.33 0.32
CA ASN A 282 -4.97 4.36 -0.15
C ASN A 282 -5.68 3.21 -0.88
N LEU A 283 -5.42 3.09 -2.19
CA LEU A 283 -6.03 2.08 -3.06
C LEU A 283 -5.35 0.70 -2.96
N SER A 284 -4.24 0.60 -2.21
CA SER A 284 -3.59 -0.70 -2.00
C SER A 284 -4.46 -1.63 -1.16
N LEU A 285 -4.55 -2.90 -1.57
CA LEU A 285 -5.39 -3.92 -0.91
C LEU A 285 -4.98 -4.20 0.55
N ASN A 286 -3.70 -4.02 0.86
CA ASN A 286 -3.12 -4.26 2.19
C ASN A 286 -3.01 -2.97 3.04
N SER A 287 -3.78 -1.94 2.68
CA SER A 287 -3.92 -0.73 3.48
C SER A 287 -4.88 -0.95 4.67
N ALA A 288 -5.30 0.13 5.33
CA ALA A 288 -6.24 0.06 6.43
C ALA A 288 -7.61 -0.47 6.00
N PHE A 289 -8.17 -1.37 6.78
CA PHE A 289 -9.51 -1.90 6.55
C PHE A 289 -10.59 -0.84 6.80
N TYR A 290 -11.48 -0.67 5.83
CA TYR A 290 -12.67 0.17 5.93
C TYR A 290 -13.92 -0.69 6.02
N ASP A 291 -14.72 -0.52 7.09
CA ASP A 291 -16.01 -1.17 7.23
C ASP A 291 -17.11 -0.32 6.56
N PRO A 292 -17.71 -0.75 5.43
CA PRO A 292 -18.72 0.02 4.72
C PRO A 292 -20.04 0.15 5.49
N LYS A 293 -20.31 -0.74 6.46
CA LYS A 293 -21.55 -0.71 7.24
C LYS A 293 -21.53 0.43 8.25
N SER A 294 -20.48 0.49 9.07
CA SER A 294 -20.28 1.53 10.08
C SER A 294 -19.61 2.79 9.52
N ARG A 295 -19.06 2.72 8.30
CA ARG A 295 -18.27 3.79 7.66
C ARG A 295 -17.03 4.18 8.47
N SER A 296 -16.46 3.19 9.16
CA SER A 296 -15.29 3.36 10.02
C SER A 296 -14.00 2.87 9.36
N MET A 297 -12.91 3.57 9.62
CA MET A 297 -11.55 3.11 9.31
C MET A 297 -10.71 3.25 10.58
N ARG A 298 -10.25 2.11 11.10
CA ARG A 298 -9.60 2.08 12.42
C ARG A 298 -8.16 2.54 12.37
N GLU A 299 -7.38 1.88 11.52
CA GLU A 299 -5.95 2.13 11.36
C GLU A 299 -5.69 3.29 10.39
N ASP A 300 -4.48 3.85 10.44
CA ASP A 300 -4.01 4.84 9.47
C ASP A 300 -3.83 4.19 8.08
N PRO A 301 -4.46 4.72 7.02
CA PRO A 301 -4.27 4.22 5.65
C PRO A 301 -2.80 4.25 5.18
N PHE A 302 -1.94 5.05 5.80
CA PHE A 302 -0.52 5.22 5.44
C PHE A 302 0.46 4.57 6.42
N ALA A 303 0.01 3.78 7.41
CA ALA A 303 0.87 3.17 8.44
C ALA A 303 2.08 2.37 7.91
N ASN A 304 1.94 1.78 6.70
CA ASN A 304 2.99 0.95 6.09
C ASN A 304 3.92 1.72 5.14
N MET A 305 3.66 3.01 4.87
CA MET A 305 4.52 3.85 4.03
C MET A 305 5.60 4.56 4.85
N PRO A 306 6.80 4.78 4.28
CA PRO A 306 7.84 5.57 4.94
C PRO A 306 7.39 7.03 5.07
N GLU A 307 7.70 7.67 6.21
CA GLU A 307 7.27 9.05 6.55
C GLU A 307 7.59 10.08 5.45
N ASN A 308 8.67 9.89 4.69
CA ASN A 308 9.03 10.78 3.58
C ASN A 308 8.03 10.80 2.40
N ALA A 309 7.23 9.74 2.24
CA ALA A 309 6.19 9.65 1.21
C ALA A 309 4.82 10.14 1.71
N ILE A 310 4.69 10.31 3.03
CA ILE A 310 3.51 10.87 3.66
C ILE A 310 3.60 12.37 3.43
N ALA A 311 2.88 12.86 2.43
CA ALA A 311 2.76 14.29 2.20
C ALA A 311 2.35 14.98 3.52
N GLU A 312 2.92 16.16 3.80
CA GLU A 312 2.67 16.95 5.02
C GLU A 312 1.18 17.19 5.30
N ASN A 313 0.31 16.95 4.31
CA ASN A 313 -1.14 17.03 4.38
C ASN A 313 -1.83 15.66 4.59
N ASN A 314 -1.33 14.79 5.48
CA ASN A 314 -2.11 13.60 5.85
C ASN A 314 -3.29 14.00 6.75
N TYR A 315 -4.43 14.32 6.11
CA TYR A 315 -5.65 14.80 6.77
C TYR A 315 -6.29 13.76 7.70
N TYR A 316 -6.01 12.46 7.51
CA TYR A 316 -6.67 11.39 8.25
C TYR A 316 -5.72 10.29 8.71
N LYS A 317 -5.55 10.16 10.04
CA LYS A 317 -4.65 9.20 10.70
C LYS A 317 -5.36 7.94 11.25
N GLY A 318 -6.60 7.69 10.81
CA GLY A 318 -7.44 6.63 11.34
C GLY A 318 -8.22 7.04 12.60
N GLU A 319 -9.33 6.35 12.87
CA GLU A 319 -10.17 6.61 14.05
C GLU A 319 -9.50 6.27 15.37
N ASN A 320 -8.62 5.25 15.40
CA ASN A 320 -7.91 4.90 16.63
C ASN A 320 -7.06 6.05 17.16
N TYR A 321 -6.48 6.85 16.25
CA TYR A 321 -5.75 8.05 16.62
C TYR A 321 -6.68 9.05 17.31
N TYR A 322 -7.77 9.46 16.66
CA TYR A 322 -8.71 10.45 17.19
C TYR A 322 -9.46 10.00 18.45
N ASN A 323 -9.72 8.69 18.60
CA ASN A 323 -10.34 8.14 19.82
C ASN A 323 -9.39 8.17 21.04
N LEU A 324 -8.10 8.39 20.80
CA LEU A 324 -7.05 8.44 21.82
C LEU A 324 -6.44 9.83 21.98
N THR A 325 -7.01 10.89 21.40
CA THR A 325 -6.49 12.26 21.55
C THR A 325 -7.11 13.03 22.73
N ASP A 326 -6.36 14.00 23.26
CA ASP A 326 -6.78 15.08 24.16
C ASP A 326 -7.67 14.64 25.34
N GLU A 327 -8.92 15.10 25.35
CA GLU A 327 -9.90 14.95 26.44
C GLU A 327 -10.19 13.47 26.77
N ALA A 328 -10.10 12.58 25.78
CA ALA A 328 -10.29 11.14 25.99
C ALA A 328 -9.18 10.54 26.86
N ILE A 329 -7.96 11.08 26.79
CA ILE A 329 -6.86 10.65 27.67
C ILE A 329 -7.07 11.24 29.06
N GLU A 330 -7.45 12.51 29.16
CA GLU A 330 -7.61 13.20 30.44
C GLU A 330 -8.75 12.63 31.27
N SER A 331 -9.90 12.34 30.65
CA SER A 331 -11.00 11.63 31.30
C SER A 331 -10.60 10.25 31.83
N LYS A 332 -9.86 9.46 31.05
CA LYS A 332 -9.29 8.17 31.50
C LYS A 332 -8.32 8.34 32.68
N LYS A 333 -7.47 9.36 32.66
CA LYS A 333 -6.58 9.67 33.79
C LYS A 333 -7.37 10.04 35.04
N LEU A 334 -8.48 10.78 34.89
CA LEU A 334 -9.36 11.16 35.98
C LEU A 334 -10.10 9.95 36.55
N GLU A 335 -10.56 9.03 35.69
CA GLU A 335 -11.16 7.75 36.09
C GLU A 335 -10.17 6.87 36.86
N LEU A 336 -8.93 6.75 36.37
CA LEU A 336 -7.84 6.05 37.08
C LEU A 336 -7.58 6.67 38.46
N PHE A 337 -7.57 8.00 38.55
CA PHE A 337 -7.42 8.71 39.82
C PHE A 337 -8.59 8.41 40.78
N ALA A 338 -9.83 8.37 40.28
CA ALA A 338 -10.99 7.99 41.08
C ALA A 338 -10.85 6.58 41.68
N TRP A 339 -10.40 5.60 40.88
CA TRP A 339 -10.17 4.24 41.37
C TRP A 339 -9.04 4.17 42.41
N GLU A 340 -7.98 4.95 42.25
CA GLU A 340 -6.91 5.03 43.25
C GLU A 340 -7.39 5.66 44.56
N ALA A 341 -8.16 6.75 44.48
CA ALA A 341 -8.75 7.43 45.64
C ALA A 341 -9.73 6.50 46.37
N TYR A 342 -10.58 5.80 45.61
CA TYR A 342 -11.51 4.81 46.15
C TYR A 342 -10.79 3.66 46.87
N LYS A 343 -9.69 3.14 46.29
CA LYS A 343 -8.84 2.13 46.95
C LYS A 343 -8.22 2.63 48.25
N ARG A 344 -7.96 3.93 48.38
CA ARG A 344 -7.46 4.57 49.61
C ARG A 344 -8.57 4.87 50.63
N GLY A 345 -9.83 4.66 50.27
CA GLY A 345 -10.99 4.85 51.15
C GLY A 345 -11.72 6.19 50.95
N GLU A 346 -11.36 7.00 49.95
CA GLU A 346 -12.11 8.20 49.61
C GLU A 346 -13.33 7.83 48.75
N CYS A 347 -14.53 8.19 49.20
CA CYS A 347 -15.78 7.90 48.49
C CYS A 347 -16.05 8.90 47.35
N VAL A 348 -15.24 8.88 46.30
CA VAL A 348 -15.39 9.73 45.12
C VAL A 348 -15.57 8.87 43.88
N HIS A 349 -16.52 9.23 43.02
CA HIS A 349 -16.84 8.48 41.81
C HIS A 349 -16.87 9.38 40.57
N PHE A 350 -16.30 8.90 39.46
CA PHE A 350 -16.20 9.64 38.19
C PHE A 350 -17.56 10.10 37.65
N ASN A 351 -18.53 9.20 37.50
CA ASN A 351 -19.87 9.55 37.00
C ASN A 351 -20.76 10.27 38.02
N ALA A 352 -20.66 9.92 39.32
CA ALA A 352 -21.60 10.44 40.32
C ALA A 352 -21.19 11.84 40.83
N GLN A 353 -19.89 12.11 40.92
CA GLN A 353 -19.34 13.35 41.47
C GLN A 353 -18.18 13.88 40.61
N PRO A 354 -18.42 14.20 39.33
CA PRO A 354 -17.36 14.57 38.39
C PRO A 354 -16.62 15.85 38.79
N THR A 355 -17.33 16.88 39.25
CA THR A 355 -16.75 18.18 39.61
C THR A 355 -15.90 18.10 40.87
N GLN A 356 -16.36 17.37 41.89
CA GLN A 356 -15.59 17.12 43.11
C GLN A 356 -14.31 16.35 42.80
N LEU A 357 -14.41 15.30 41.98
CA LEU A 357 -13.26 14.52 41.54
C LEU A 357 -12.25 15.37 40.77
N GLU A 358 -12.72 16.21 39.85
CA GLU A 358 -11.85 17.10 39.06
C GLU A 358 -11.12 18.11 39.96
N LEU A 359 -11.80 18.69 40.96
CA LEU A 359 -11.19 19.62 41.91
C LEU A 359 -10.11 18.92 42.75
N LEU A 360 -10.42 17.73 43.28
CA LEU A 360 -9.46 16.89 43.99
C LEU A 360 -8.27 16.51 43.10
N TYR A 361 -8.51 16.26 41.81
CA TYR A 361 -7.47 15.93 40.86
C TYR A 361 -6.53 17.12 40.56
N LYS A 362 -7.07 18.33 40.44
CA LYS A 362 -6.28 19.59 40.31
C LYS A 362 -5.43 19.84 41.56
N GLU A 363 -6.01 19.63 42.73
CA GLU A 363 -5.25 19.70 43.99
C GLU A 363 -4.15 18.64 44.05
N PHE A 364 -4.47 17.40 43.67
CA PHE A 364 -3.52 16.29 43.63
C PHE A 364 -2.35 16.62 42.70
N PHE A 365 -2.59 17.18 41.52
CA PHE A 365 -1.54 17.61 40.60
C PHE A 365 -0.65 18.70 41.20
N SER A 366 -1.24 19.70 41.86
CA SER A 366 -0.49 20.76 42.54
C SER A 366 0.40 20.18 43.64
N LYS A 367 -0.13 19.28 44.47
CA LYS A 367 0.60 18.56 45.53
C LYS A 367 1.69 17.66 44.95
N LYS A 368 1.40 16.93 43.87
CA LYS A 368 2.33 16.04 43.15
C LYS A 368 3.51 16.83 42.58
N ASN A 369 3.26 17.96 41.92
CA ASN A 369 4.31 18.82 41.37
C ASN A 369 5.23 19.37 42.47
N ASN A 370 4.66 19.79 43.60
CA ASN A 370 5.44 20.23 44.76
C ASN A 370 6.29 19.10 45.36
N LEU A 371 5.76 17.86 45.42
CA LEU A 371 6.52 16.69 45.86
C LEU A 371 7.65 16.33 44.89
N ILE A 372 7.42 16.43 43.57
CA ILE A 372 8.46 16.20 42.57
C ILE A 372 9.58 17.22 42.73
N LYS A 373 9.28 18.51 42.90
CA LYS A 373 10.27 19.56 43.15
C LYS A 373 11.09 19.28 44.42
N LYS A 374 10.42 18.97 45.54
CA LYS A 374 11.11 18.59 46.78
C LYS A 374 12.01 17.36 46.62
N LYS A 375 11.57 16.35 45.85
CA LYS A 375 12.40 15.18 45.54
C LYS A 375 13.62 15.58 44.72
N GLN A 376 13.46 16.44 43.71
CA GLN A 376 14.57 16.96 42.91
C GLN A 376 15.58 17.74 43.78
N GLU A 377 15.11 18.61 44.66
CA GLU A 377 15.94 19.36 45.62
C GLU A 377 16.66 18.42 46.59
N ASN A 378 15.96 17.43 47.15
CA ASN A 378 16.57 16.44 48.02
C ASN A 378 17.67 15.65 47.32
N VAL A 379 17.44 15.23 46.06
CA VAL A 379 18.43 14.54 45.24
C VAL A 379 19.65 15.46 45.00
N LEU A 380 19.42 16.72 44.64
CA LEU A 380 20.50 17.70 44.48
C LEU A 380 21.32 17.86 45.76
N ASN A 381 20.66 17.95 46.91
CA ASN A 381 21.31 18.08 48.22
C ASN A 381 22.08 16.82 48.63
N THR A 382 21.52 15.63 48.41
CA THR A 382 22.16 14.36 48.77
C THR A 382 23.41 14.10 47.95
N TYR A 383 23.38 14.45 46.66
CA TYR A 383 24.49 14.21 45.74
C TYR A 383 25.38 15.45 45.53
N LYS A 384 25.04 16.60 46.15
CA LYS A 384 25.77 17.88 46.08
C LYS A 384 26.06 18.34 44.65
N CYS A 385 25.09 18.15 43.75
CA CYS A 385 25.22 18.36 42.30
C CYS A 385 24.99 19.81 41.84
N ASP A 386 25.10 20.81 42.72
CA ASP A 386 24.74 22.21 42.46
C ASP A 386 25.55 22.87 41.33
N ASN A 387 26.75 22.36 41.06
CA ASN A 387 27.65 22.85 40.02
C ASN A 387 27.44 22.18 38.65
N ILE A 388 26.82 20.99 38.59
CA ILE A 388 26.63 20.22 37.35
C ILE A 388 25.35 20.64 36.63
N ALA A 389 24.29 20.96 37.38
CA ALA A 389 22.99 21.35 36.80
C ALA A 389 23.03 22.67 35.99
N LYS A 390 24.06 23.50 36.16
CA LYS A 390 24.22 24.78 35.42
C LYS A 390 24.87 24.59 34.05
N ASN A 391 25.64 23.54 33.85
CA ASN A 391 26.20 23.20 32.54
C ASN A 391 25.21 22.29 31.82
N LYS A 392 24.31 22.87 31.02
CA LYS A 392 23.55 22.12 30.01
C LYS A 392 24.48 21.70 28.86
N ASN A 393 25.54 20.96 29.17
CA ASN A 393 26.16 20.12 28.16
C ASN A 393 25.27 18.88 28.10
N GLU A 394 24.58 18.72 26.98
CA GLU A 394 23.62 17.63 26.68
C GLU A 394 24.32 16.27 26.54
N GLU A 395 25.19 15.91 27.47
CA GLU A 395 25.69 14.54 27.60
C GLU A 395 24.84 13.86 28.66
N GLU A 396 23.71 13.31 28.20
CA GLU A 396 22.92 12.38 29.00
C GLU A 396 23.86 11.27 29.49
N LEU A 397 24.06 11.19 30.82
CA LEU A 397 24.63 10.03 31.48
C LEU A 397 23.66 8.86 31.31
N LEU A 398 23.69 8.24 30.13
CA LEU A 398 23.01 7.00 29.84
C LEU A 398 23.77 5.87 30.53
N GLN A 399 22.98 5.02 31.17
CA GLN A 399 23.40 3.75 31.75
C GLN A 399 24.38 3.03 30.81
N SER A 400 25.51 2.55 31.34
CA SER A 400 26.64 1.98 30.59
C SER A 400 26.31 0.71 29.77
N GLU A 401 25.06 0.25 29.82
CA GLU A 401 24.57 -0.92 29.13
C GLU A 401 23.95 -0.50 27.80
N ILE A 402 24.67 -0.81 26.72
CA ILE A 402 24.24 -0.56 25.34
C ILE A 402 23.02 -1.45 25.05
N TYR A 403 21.83 -0.86 25.01
CA TYR A 403 20.65 -1.54 24.49
C TYR A 403 20.67 -1.53 22.96
N THR A 404 20.97 -2.67 22.35
CA THR A 404 20.94 -2.86 20.89
C THR A 404 19.58 -3.41 20.45
N GLU A 405 18.69 -2.55 19.98
CA GLU A 405 17.49 -2.98 19.25
C GLU A 405 17.89 -3.39 17.82
N TYR A 406 17.62 -4.65 17.45
CA TYR A 406 17.75 -5.09 16.05
C TYR A 406 16.56 -4.61 15.24
N LYS A 407 16.66 -3.42 14.63
CA LYS A 407 15.70 -2.96 13.61
C LYS A 407 16.15 -3.41 12.22
N PRO A 408 15.22 -3.78 11.31
CA PRO A 408 15.56 -4.02 9.91
C PRO A 408 16.23 -2.78 9.32
N VAL A 409 17.19 -2.98 8.40
CA VAL A 409 18.12 -1.95 7.88
C VAL A 409 17.42 -0.65 7.47
N ASN A 410 16.18 -0.74 6.96
CA ASN A 410 15.39 0.39 6.47
C ASN A 410 14.80 1.29 7.58
N LYS A 411 14.86 0.88 8.86
CA LYS A 411 14.33 1.61 10.03
C LYS A 411 15.43 2.10 10.98
N ILE A 412 16.69 2.12 10.55
CA ILE A 412 17.82 2.60 11.35
C ILE A 412 17.94 4.12 11.17
N ASP A 413 17.75 4.87 12.25
CA ASP A 413 17.92 6.33 12.27
C ASP A 413 19.40 6.71 12.08
N LYS A 414 19.74 7.26 10.91
CA LYS A 414 21.11 7.71 10.59
C LYS A 414 21.52 8.98 11.36
N THR A 415 20.56 9.67 11.98
CA THR A 415 20.75 10.95 12.68
C THR A 415 21.31 10.79 14.10
N LYS A 416 21.22 9.58 14.69
CA LYS A 416 21.81 9.31 16.01
C LYS A 416 23.32 9.17 15.88
N LYS A 417 24.07 10.10 16.49
CA LYS A 417 25.53 10.02 16.59
C LYS A 417 25.92 8.75 17.35
N LYS A 418 26.77 7.91 16.74
CA LYS A 418 27.38 6.78 17.46
C LYS A 418 28.35 7.35 18.50
N ILE A 419 28.14 6.99 19.76
CA ILE A 419 29.06 7.36 20.85
C ILE A 419 30.39 6.65 20.59
N LYS A 420 31.50 7.41 20.49
CA LYS A 420 32.85 6.85 20.39
C LYS A 420 33.29 6.43 21.79
N VAL A 421 33.24 5.13 22.09
CA VAL A 421 33.73 4.60 23.37
C VAL A 421 35.26 4.73 23.40
N LEU A 422 35.78 5.50 24.35
CA LEU A 422 37.21 5.55 24.64
C LEU A 422 37.58 4.35 25.54
N SER A 423 38.75 3.75 25.36
CA SER A 423 39.20 2.70 26.28
C SER A 423 39.61 3.29 27.64
N LYS A 424 39.80 2.41 28.64
CA LYS A 424 40.22 2.80 30.00
C LYS A 424 41.61 3.43 30.05
N TYR A 425 42.44 3.16 29.04
CA TYR A 425 43.81 3.66 28.99
C TYR A 425 43.86 4.97 28.21
N GLU A 426 44.76 5.86 28.60
CA GLU A 426 45.04 7.07 27.84
C GLU A 426 45.53 6.69 26.43
N GLU A 427 44.66 6.84 25.44
CA GLU A 427 44.97 6.66 24.02
C GLU A 427 45.63 7.94 23.46
N ASP A 428 46.32 7.81 22.33
CA ASP A 428 46.89 8.95 21.60
C ASP A 428 47.90 9.82 22.40
N ILE A 429 48.67 9.23 23.32
CA ILE A 429 49.77 9.92 23.99
C ILE A 429 50.98 9.99 23.06
N TYR A 430 51.31 11.22 22.64
CA TYR A 430 52.47 11.53 21.82
C TYR A 430 53.66 11.96 22.69
N LEU A 431 54.62 11.07 22.90
CA LEU A 431 55.86 11.40 23.62
C LEU A 431 56.83 12.14 22.69
N TYR A 432 57.62 13.08 23.23
CA TYR A 432 58.76 13.75 22.57
C TYR A 432 58.51 14.26 21.12
N ASP A 433 57.37 14.95 20.92
CA ASP A 433 56.95 15.61 19.67
C ASP A 433 56.79 14.67 18.45
N HIS A 434 56.54 13.38 18.69
CA HIS A 434 56.19 12.44 17.63
C HIS A 434 54.72 12.58 17.22
N THR A 435 54.40 12.58 15.92
CA THR A 435 53.00 12.63 15.43
C THR A 435 52.30 11.27 15.40
N SER A 436 52.94 10.23 15.95
CA SER A 436 52.43 8.87 15.99
C SER A 436 52.80 8.21 17.32
N ILE A 437 51.97 7.27 17.78
CA ILE A 437 52.22 6.53 19.03
C ILE A 437 53.36 5.51 18.82
N PHE A 438 54.13 5.24 19.87
CA PHE A 438 55.16 4.19 19.83
C PHE A 438 54.52 2.82 19.61
N GLY A 439 54.99 2.06 18.62
CA GLY A 439 54.38 0.80 18.19
C GLY A 439 53.45 0.92 16.98
N SER A 440 53.26 2.14 16.46
CA SER A 440 52.57 2.37 15.17
C SER A 440 53.36 1.88 13.95
N TYR A 441 54.65 1.55 14.13
CA TYR A 441 55.53 1.00 13.10
C TYR A 441 56.32 -0.19 13.65
N TYR A 442 56.55 -1.20 12.81
CA TYR A 442 57.36 -2.37 13.13
C TYR A 442 58.42 -2.55 12.06
N ASP A 443 59.69 -2.46 12.45
CA ASP A 443 60.79 -2.76 11.54
C ASP A 443 61.05 -4.26 11.52
N LYS A 444 60.83 -4.87 10.35
CA LYS A 444 61.00 -6.31 10.14
C LYS A 444 62.46 -6.75 10.22
N VAL A 445 63.42 -5.86 9.94
CA VAL A 445 64.85 -6.21 9.90
C VAL A 445 65.42 -6.26 11.32
N SER A 446 65.19 -5.21 12.11
CA SER A 446 65.62 -5.17 13.51
C SER A 446 64.67 -5.90 14.48
N LYS A 447 63.48 -6.31 14.02
CA LYS A 447 62.39 -6.92 14.81
C LYS A 447 61.93 -6.05 15.99
N LYS A 448 62.11 -4.73 15.88
CA LYS A 448 61.76 -3.77 16.92
C LYS A 448 60.55 -2.93 16.50
N TRP A 449 59.76 -2.56 17.50
CA TRP A 449 58.68 -1.60 17.36
C TRP A 449 59.23 -0.18 17.42
N GLY A 450 58.61 0.72 16.68
CA GLY A 450 59.03 2.10 16.56
C GLY A 450 57.87 3.05 16.26
N TYR A 451 58.24 4.30 15.98
CA TYR A 451 57.30 5.35 15.60
C TYR A 451 57.08 5.36 14.09
N LYS A 452 55.83 5.44 13.64
CA LYS A 452 55.52 5.58 12.20
C LYS A 452 55.98 6.92 11.62
N CYS A 453 56.09 7.96 12.44
CA CYS A 453 56.56 9.27 11.99
C CYS A 453 58.03 9.21 11.55
N CYS A 454 59.00 8.98 12.43
CA CYS A 454 60.43 9.02 12.08
C CYS A 454 61.05 7.64 11.77
N MET A 455 60.28 6.55 11.86
CA MET A 455 60.76 5.15 11.79
C MET A 455 61.84 4.80 12.84
N GLY A 456 62.01 5.65 13.85
CA GLY A 456 62.92 5.40 14.97
C GLY A 456 62.42 4.26 15.86
N THR A 457 63.32 3.36 16.22
CA THR A 457 63.03 2.19 17.08
C THR A 457 63.20 2.45 18.57
N ASN A 458 63.75 3.60 18.95
CA ASN A 458 63.96 3.98 20.34
C ASN A 458 62.79 4.82 20.85
N LYS A 459 62.23 4.44 22.00
CA LYS A 459 61.03 5.08 22.58
C LYS A 459 61.28 6.49 23.15
N PHE A 460 62.50 6.81 23.56
CA PHE A 460 62.81 8.06 24.28
C PHE A 460 63.58 9.07 23.44
N ASP A 461 63.79 8.79 22.15
CA ASP A 461 64.45 9.73 21.25
C ASP A 461 63.44 10.78 20.76
N LYS A 462 63.89 12.02 20.57
CA LYS A 462 63.08 13.08 19.97
C LYS A 462 62.81 12.78 18.49
N CYS A 463 61.71 13.30 17.97
CA CYS A 463 61.36 13.15 16.56
C CYS A 463 62.38 13.89 15.66
N ASN A 464 63.07 13.16 14.79
CA ASN A 464 64.02 13.73 13.82
C ASN A 464 63.36 14.14 12.49
N LYS A 465 62.03 14.28 12.44
CA LYS A 465 61.33 14.82 11.28
C LYS A 465 61.36 16.35 11.36
N ILE A 466 62.00 16.98 10.37
CA ILE A 466 61.70 18.36 9.96
C ILE A 466 60.32 18.36 9.31
#